data_AF-A0A2D8AAQ9-F1
#
_entry.id   AF-A0A2D8AAQ9-F1
#
_cell.length_a   1.000
_cell.length_b   1.000
_cell.length_c   1.000
_cell.angle_alpha   90.00
_cell.angle_beta   90.00
_cell.angle_gamma   90.00
#
_symmetry.space_group_name_H-M   'P 1'
#
loop_
_entity.id
_entity.type
_entity.pdbx_description
1 polymer ?
#
loop_
_entity_poly.entity_id
_entity_poly.type
_entity_poly.pdbx_seq_one_letter_code
_entity_poly.pdbx_strand_id
1 'polypeptide(L)'
;MTILVDNLLDVHSVTAVLNSLSDDLFVDGKKTAGKTARAVKKNLQADPKSPKIIAATKLVEQALRKHPMVTNSAFPDKLSNIIISRYDEGMTYGSHVDNAFIHATRTDLSFTLFLSDPDTYDGGELILQKHDGDDVIKLPQGSVYIYPTR
;
A
#
# COMPACT_ATOMS: atom_id res chain seq x y z
N MET A 1 -16.82 1.97 5.10
CA MET A 1 -16.69 2.82 3.90
C MET A 1 -15.42 2.39 3.20
N THR A 2 -15.54 2.00 1.94
CA THR A 2 -14.41 1.63 1.08
C THR A 2 -14.46 2.51 -0.17
N ILE A 3 -13.30 2.85 -0.72
CA ILE A 3 -13.18 3.70 -1.92
C ILE A 3 -12.26 2.97 -2.88
N LEU A 4 -12.72 2.81 -4.12
CA LEU A 4 -11.92 2.32 -5.23
C LEU A 4 -11.76 3.46 -6.23
N VAL A 5 -10.52 3.71 -6.62
CA VAL A 5 -10.19 4.67 -7.68
C VAL A 5 -9.33 3.95 -8.70
N ASP A 6 -9.87 3.81 -9.90
CA ASP A 6 -9.11 3.31 -11.04
C ASP A 6 -8.17 4.38 -11.58
N ASN A 7 -6.98 3.97 -12.02
CA ASN A 7 -5.98 4.85 -12.62
C ASN A 7 -5.67 6.09 -11.74
N LEU A 8 -5.50 5.90 -10.42
CA LEU A 8 -5.00 6.96 -9.54
C LEU A 8 -3.65 7.47 -10.06
N LEU A 9 -2.79 6.52 -10.45
CA LEU A 9 -1.62 6.79 -11.26
C LEU A 9 -1.90 6.36 -12.69
N ASP A 10 -1.63 7.25 -13.65
CA ASP A 10 -1.57 6.88 -15.05
C ASP A 10 -0.35 6.00 -15.36
N VAL A 11 -0.34 5.39 -16.55
CA VAL A 11 0.73 4.47 -17.00
C VAL A 11 2.13 5.11 -16.90
N HIS A 12 2.25 6.40 -17.20
CA HIS A 12 3.53 7.13 -17.12
C HIS A 12 4.01 7.28 -15.68
N SER A 13 3.09 7.63 -14.78
CA SER A 13 3.33 7.80 -13.35
C SER A 13 3.70 6.47 -12.68
N VAL A 14 3.00 5.39 -13.04
CA VAL A 14 3.36 4.06 -12.55
C VAL A 14 4.75 3.66 -13.06
N THR A 15 5.03 3.86 -14.35
CA THR A 15 6.36 3.58 -14.92
C THR A 15 7.46 4.36 -14.19
N ALA A 16 7.23 5.63 -13.86
CA ALA A 16 8.18 6.44 -13.10
C ALA A 16 8.42 5.90 -11.68
N VAL A 17 7.36 5.45 -11.00
CA VAL A 17 7.48 4.78 -9.70
C VAL A 17 8.29 3.49 -9.84
N LEU A 18 7.95 2.62 -10.79
CA LEU A 18 8.63 1.34 -11.01
C LEU A 18 10.11 1.52 -11.36
N ASN A 19 10.47 2.51 -12.20
CA ASN A 19 11.86 2.83 -12.53
C ASN A 19 12.68 3.33 -11.32
N SER A 20 12.01 3.78 -10.27
CA SER A 20 12.65 4.18 -9.01
C SER A 20 12.93 2.98 -8.09
N LEU A 21 12.35 1.82 -8.38
CA LEU A 21 12.53 0.58 -7.62
C LEU A 21 13.68 -0.23 -8.21
N SER A 22 14.68 -0.54 -7.39
CA SER A 22 15.75 -1.48 -7.73
C SER A 22 15.91 -2.49 -6.60
N ASP A 23 16.32 -3.72 -6.94
CA ASP A 23 16.33 -4.85 -6.00
C ASP A 23 17.16 -4.61 -4.75
N ASP A 24 18.26 -3.86 -4.88
CA ASP A 24 19.17 -3.48 -3.80
C ASP A 24 18.53 -2.55 -2.76
N LEU A 25 17.39 -1.92 -3.09
CA LEU A 25 16.67 -1.04 -2.18
C LEU A 25 15.70 -1.81 -1.26
N PHE A 26 15.43 -3.08 -1.54
CA PHE A 26 14.47 -3.87 -0.79
C PHE A 26 15.11 -4.58 0.41
N VAL A 27 14.54 -4.38 1.59
CA VAL A 27 14.98 -5.01 2.86
C VAL A 27 13.84 -5.79 3.48
N ASP A 28 14.16 -6.67 4.45
CA ASP A 28 13.15 -7.43 5.21
C ASP A 28 12.11 -6.50 5.85
N GLY A 29 10.85 -6.65 5.43
CA GLY A 29 9.73 -5.82 5.86
C GLY A 29 9.27 -6.06 7.30
N LYS A 30 9.79 -7.08 8.00
CA LYS A 30 9.57 -7.26 9.44
C LYS A 30 10.06 -6.09 10.28
N LYS A 31 10.96 -5.25 9.74
CA LYS A 31 11.49 -4.05 10.42
C LYS A 31 10.44 -2.97 10.68
N THR A 32 9.34 -2.96 9.94
CA THR A 32 8.28 -1.94 10.04
C THR A 32 6.98 -2.45 10.65
N ALA A 33 6.87 -3.75 10.92
CA ALA A 33 5.67 -4.33 11.51
C ALA A 33 5.55 -4.02 12.99
N GLY A 34 4.32 -3.79 13.47
CA GLY A 34 4.00 -3.81 14.89
C GLY A 34 4.31 -5.18 15.52
N LYS A 35 4.42 -5.25 16.86
CA LYS A 35 4.82 -6.48 17.58
C LYS A 35 4.00 -7.71 17.18
N THR A 36 2.68 -7.55 17.06
CA THR A 36 1.75 -8.64 16.72
C THR A 36 1.86 -9.06 15.25
N ALA A 37 1.96 -8.09 14.34
CA ALA A 37 1.97 -8.35 12.91
C ALA A 37 3.33 -8.86 12.39
N ARG A 38 4.42 -8.63 13.14
CA ARG A 38 5.78 -9.03 12.76
C ARG A 38 5.95 -10.54 12.57
N ALA A 39 5.21 -11.36 13.34
CA ALA A 39 5.31 -12.82 13.27
C ALA A 39 4.73 -13.38 11.96
N VAL A 40 3.73 -12.70 11.39
CA VAL A 40 3.00 -13.12 10.18
C VAL A 40 3.44 -12.37 8.92
N LYS A 41 4.39 -11.44 9.05
CA LYS A 41 4.94 -10.67 7.93
C LYS A 41 6.18 -11.34 7.34
N LYS A 42 6.08 -11.76 6.09
CA LYS A 42 7.18 -12.26 5.26
C LYS A 42 7.11 -11.55 3.92
N ASN A 43 7.70 -10.35 3.83
CA ASN A 43 7.75 -9.58 2.60
C ASN A 43 9.02 -8.72 2.56
N LEU A 44 9.21 -8.01 1.45
CA LEU A 44 10.25 -7.00 1.32
C LEU A 44 9.63 -5.60 1.30
N GLN A 45 10.39 -4.61 1.76
CA GLN A 45 10.01 -3.21 1.69
C GLN A 45 11.17 -2.35 1.22
N ALA A 46 10.86 -1.38 0.36
CA ALA A 46 11.86 -0.45 -0.13
C ALA A 46 12.38 0.45 1.00
N ASP A 47 13.68 0.75 1.01
CA ASP A 47 14.30 1.60 2.04
C ASP A 47 13.75 3.04 1.96
N PRO A 48 13.01 3.52 2.98
CA PRO A 48 12.43 4.86 2.97
C PRO A 48 13.48 5.98 3.02
N LYS A 49 14.75 5.67 3.29
CA LYS A 49 15.85 6.65 3.27
C LYS A 49 16.43 6.87 1.87
N SER A 50 16.12 6.00 0.91
CA SER A 50 16.61 6.13 -0.45
C SER A 50 15.99 7.35 -1.14
N PRO A 51 16.79 8.25 -1.75
CA PRO A 51 16.26 9.39 -2.49
C PRO A 51 15.27 9.02 -3.60
N LYS A 52 15.48 7.86 -4.24
CA LYS A 52 14.56 7.32 -5.27
C LYS A 52 13.20 6.98 -4.69
N ILE A 53 13.18 6.31 -3.54
CA ILE A 53 11.95 5.89 -2.86
C ILE A 53 11.20 7.12 -2.32
N ILE A 54 11.91 8.10 -1.75
CA ILE A 54 11.32 9.37 -1.30
C ILE A 54 10.62 10.09 -2.47
N ALA A 55 11.26 10.13 -3.64
CA ALA A 55 10.67 10.75 -4.83
C ALA A 55 9.42 9.98 -5.31
N ALA A 56 9.49 8.64 -5.34
CA ALA A 56 8.36 7.79 -5.72
C ALA A 56 7.17 7.94 -4.77
N THR A 57 7.39 7.91 -3.46
CA THR A 57 6.32 8.09 -2.47
C THR A 57 5.71 9.49 -2.52
N LYS A 58 6.51 10.52 -2.83
CA LYS A 58 6.01 11.89 -3.03
C LYS A 58 5.09 12.00 -4.24
N LEU A 59 5.39 11.28 -5.32
CA LEU A 59 4.50 11.19 -6.50
C LEU A 59 3.15 10.60 -6.10
N VAL A 60 3.16 9.47 -5.38
CA VAL A 60 1.94 8.81 -4.87
C VAL A 60 1.15 9.74 -3.94
N GLU A 61 1.82 10.40 -3.00
CA GLU A 61 1.18 11.37 -2.10
C GLU A 61 0.47 12.49 -2.89
N GLN A 62 1.15 13.05 -3.91
CA GLN A 62 0.56 14.10 -4.73
C GLN A 62 -0.66 13.62 -5.49
N ALA A 63 -0.65 12.39 -6.01
CA ALA A 63 -1.80 11.81 -6.70
C ALA A 63 -3.00 11.65 -5.74
N LEU A 64 -2.78 11.06 -4.56
CA LEU A 64 -3.82 10.91 -3.53
C LEU A 64 -4.43 12.25 -3.11
N ARG A 65 -3.59 13.29 -2.91
CA ARG A 65 -4.05 14.61 -2.48
C ARG A 65 -4.76 15.41 -3.57
N LYS A 66 -4.55 15.09 -4.84
CA LYS A 66 -5.16 15.80 -5.97
C LYS A 66 -6.41 15.12 -6.51
N HIS A 67 -6.57 13.82 -6.28
CA HIS A 67 -7.66 13.06 -6.89
C HIS A 67 -9.02 13.39 -6.23
N PRO A 68 -10.02 13.92 -6.97
CA PRO A 68 -11.28 14.41 -6.39
C PRO A 68 -12.04 13.37 -5.58
N MET A 69 -12.08 12.12 -6.04
CA MET A 69 -12.74 11.03 -5.28
C MET A 69 -12.06 10.78 -3.93
N VAL A 70 -10.73 10.89 -3.87
CA VAL A 70 -9.98 10.70 -2.61
C VAL A 70 -10.21 11.87 -1.69
N THR A 71 -10.09 13.11 -2.18
CA THR A 71 -10.26 14.30 -1.35
C THR A 71 -11.68 14.44 -0.80
N ASN A 72 -12.70 14.08 -1.59
CA ASN A 72 -14.10 14.27 -1.23
C ASN A 72 -14.71 13.09 -0.45
N SER A 73 -14.02 11.94 -0.40
CA SER A 73 -14.53 10.75 0.30
C SER A 73 -13.67 10.36 1.49
N ALA A 74 -12.34 10.49 1.39
CA ALA A 74 -11.40 10.11 2.45
C ALA A 74 -10.96 11.29 3.33
N PHE A 75 -11.14 12.54 2.87
CA PHE A 75 -10.77 13.76 3.60
C PHE A 75 -9.36 13.71 4.22
N PRO A 76 -8.29 13.48 3.42
CA PRO A 76 -6.96 13.19 3.95
C PRO A 76 -6.34 14.42 4.64
N ASP A 77 -6.28 14.40 5.97
CA ASP A 77 -5.52 15.38 6.78
C ASP A 77 -4.02 15.08 6.72
N LYS A 78 -3.63 13.87 7.16
CA LYS A 78 -2.24 13.40 7.22
C LYS A 78 -2.08 12.02 6.58
N LEU A 79 -0.98 11.82 5.86
CA LEU A 79 -0.53 10.50 5.44
C LEU A 79 0.61 10.10 6.39
N SER A 80 0.33 9.18 7.31
CA SER A 80 1.26 8.79 8.39
C SER A 80 2.53 8.12 7.87
N ASN A 81 2.39 7.33 6.81
CA ASN A 81 3.48 6.63 6.15
C ASN A 81 3.02 6.13 4.76
N ILE A 82 3.91 6.17 3.77
CA ILE A 82 3.71 5.49 2.47
C ILE A 82 4.87 4.52 2.32
N ILE A 83 4.54 3.22 2.28
CA ILE A 83 5.53 2.16 2.15
C ILE A 83 5.31 1.40 0.85
N ILE A 84 6.39 1.21 0.10
CA ILE A 84 6.38 0.35 -1.07
C ILE A 84 6.84 -1.04 -0.63
N SER A 85 5.93 -2.02 -0.73
CA SER A 85 6.19 -3.41 -0.37
C SER A 85 6.26 -4.28 -1.62
N ARG A 86 7.11 -5.32 -1.60
CA ARG A 86 7.20 -6.35 -2.62
C ARG A 86 6.97 -7.72 -2.00
N TYR A 87 6.25 -8.56 -2.73
CA TYR A 87 5.96 -9.94 -2.38
C TYR A 87 6.41 -10.83 -3.53
N ASP A 88 7.33 -11.74 -3.24
CA ASP A 88 7.79 -12.77 -4.18
C ASP A 88 7.16 -14.12 -3.80
N GLU A 89 7.52 -15.19 -4.51
CA GLU A 89 6.97 -16.52 -4.27
C GLU A 89 7.06 -16.96 -2.80
N GLY A 90 5.93 -17.40 -2.25
CA GLY A 90 5.81 -17.85 -0.86
C GLY A 90 5.96 -16.74 0.20
N MET A 91 5.97 -15.47 -0.20
CA MET A 91 5.86 -14.32 0.70
C MET A 91 4.39 -14.03 1.03
N THR A 92 4.13 -13.49 2.22
CA THR A 92 2.78 -13.17 2.68
C THR A 92 2.82 -12.15 3.80
N TYR A 93 1.69 -11.50 4.05
CA TYR A 93 1.45 -10.79 5.29
C TYR A 93 0.14 -11.31 5.87
N GLY A 94 0.24 -12.30 6.77
CA GLY A 94 -0.93 -12.99 7.30
C GLY A 94 -1.86 -12.08 8.10
N SER A 95 -3.02 -12.60 8.49
CA SER A 95 -4.08 -11.86 9.19
C SER A 95 -3.54 -11.06 10.38
N HIS A 96 -3.83 -9.77 10.38
CA HIS A 96 -3.45 -8.84 11.42
C HIS A 96 -4.38 -7.61 11.41
N VAL A 97 -4.32 -6.84 12.48
CA VAL A 97 -4.87 -5.48 12.54
C VAL A 97 -3.70 -4.52 12.57
N ASP A 98 -3.80 -3.45 11.78
CA ASP A 98 -2.80 -2.40 11.74
C ASP A 98 -2.72 -1.63 13.08
N ASN A 99 -1.57 -1.01 13.35
CA ASN A 99 -1.42 -0.21 14.55
C ASN A 99 -2.31 1.03 14.48
N ALA A 100 -3.14 1.26 15.49
CA ALA A 100 -4.03 2.44 15.58
C ALA A 100 -3.29 3.79 15.53
N PHE A 101 -1.98 3.82 15.81
CA PHE A 101 -1.13 5.00 15.72
C PHE A 101 0.20 4.68 15.04
N ILE A 102 0.58 5.51 14.07
CA ILE A 102 1.88 5.49 13.39
C ILE A 102 2.45 6.91 13.45
N HIS A 103 3.66 7.08 14.00
CA HIS A 103 4.30 8.40 14.19
C HIS A 103 3.37 9.44 14.85
N ALA A 104 2.70 9.06 15.94
CA ALA A 104 1.72 9.87 16.68
C ALA A 104 0.49 10.34 15.85
N THR A 105 0.29 9.77 14.66
CA THR A 105 -0.90 10.00 13.82
C THR A 105 -1.85 8.82 13.97
N ARG A 106 -3.11 9.07 14.29
CA ARG A 106 -4.16 8.05 14.32
C ARG A 106 -4.40 7.55 12.90
N THR A 107 -4.45 6.24 12.71
CA THR A 107 -4.67 5.62 11.40
C THR A 107 -6.15 5.30 11.23
N ASP A 108 -6.87 6.18 10.54
CA ASP A 108 -8.32 6.04 10.31
C ASP A 108 -8.62 5.16 9.09
N LEU A 109 -7.83 5.37 8.03
CA LEU A 109 -7.94 4.67 6.77
C LEU A 109 -6.57 4.13 6.35
N SER A 110 -6.56 2.92 5.80
CA SER A 110 -5.44 2.30 5.11
C SER A 110 -5.71 2.33 3.60
N PHE A 111 -4.66 2.25 2.80
CA PHE A 111 -4.80 2.12 1.36
C PHE A 111 -3.78 1.16 0.77
N THR A 112 -4.11 0.62 -0.39
CA THR A 112 -3.20 -0.17 -1.22
C THR A 112 -3.29 0.34 -2.65
N LEU A 113 -2.18 0.89 -3.14
CA LEU A 113 -1.99 1.23 -4.55
C LEU A 113 -1.30 0.04 -5.23
N PHE A 114 -1.93 -0.53 -6.24
CA PHE A 114 -1.40 -1.68 -6.96
C PHE A 114 -0.38 -1.20 -8.00
N LEU A 115 0.85 -1.72 -7.94
CA LEU A 115 1.94 -1.37 -8.86
C LEU A 115 2.27 -2.48 -9.86
N SER A 116 1.54 -3.60 -9.80
CA SER A 116 1.70 -4.75 -10.70
C SER A 116 0.31 -5.17 -11.18
N ASP A 117 0.20 -5.55 -12.45
CA ASP A 117 -1.07 -6.00 -12.99
C ASP A 117 -1.47 -7.35 -12.39
N PRO A 118 -2.78 -7.56 -12.13
CA PRO A 118 -3.26 -8.73 -11.40
C PRO A 118 -2.96 -10.04 -12.13
N ASP A 119 -2.87 -10.01 -13.46
CA ASP A 119 -2.61 -11.19 -14.30
C ASP A 119 -1.11 -11.58 -14.33
N THR A 120 -0.24 -10.78 -13.73
CA THR A 120 1.22 -11.00 -13.71
C THR A 120 1.71 -11.82 -12.52
N TYR A 121 0.84 -12.14 -11.58
CA TYR A 121 1.16 -12.93 -10.39
C TYR A 121 -0.03 -13.79 -9.96
N ASP A 122 0.24 -14.98 -9.41
CA ASP A 122 -0.78 -15.83 -8.81
C ASP A 122 -0.89 -15.56 -7.30
N GLY A 123 -2.10 -15.63 -6.76
CA GLY A 123 -2.42 -15.21 -5.40
C GLY A 123 -2.15 -13.72 -5.13
N GLY A 124 -1.68 -13.41 -3.92
CA GLY A 124 -1.26 -12.06 -3.52
C GLY A 124 -2.42 -11.06 -3.34
N GLU A 125 -3.63 -11.57 -3.11
CA GLU A 125 -4.82 -10.75 -2.88
C GLU A 125 -4.75 -10.02 -1.53
N LEU A 126 -5.24 -8.79 -1.51
CA LEU A 126 -5.57 -8.11 -0.26
C LEU A 126 -6.90 -8.68 0.24
N ILE A 127 -6.86 -9.38 1.36
CA ILE A 127 -8.05 -9.95 2.00
C ILE A 127 -8.45 -9.07 3.18
N LEU A 128 -9.67 -8.50 3.14
CA LEU A 128 -10.26 -7.79 4.28
C LEU A 128 -11.28 -8.69 4.95
N GLN A 129 -10.96 -9.15 6.15
CA GLN A 129 -11.83 -10.05 6.90
C GLN A 129 -13.01 -9.28 7.49
N LYS A 130 -14.23 -9.79 7.26
CA LYS A 130 -15.46 -9.22 7.84
C LYS A 130 -16.33 -10.31 8.44
N HIS A 131 -17.29 -9.89 9.25
CA HIS A 131 -18.23 -10.81 9.90
C HIS A 131 -19.18 -11.51 8.92
N ASP A 132 -19.48 -10.89 7.78
CA ASP A 132 -20.42 -11.35 6.76
C ASP A 132 -19.75 -11.94 5.51
N GLY A 133 -18.41 -12.03 5.52
CA GLY A 133 -17.62 -12.58 4.42
C GLY A 133 -16.39 -11.72 4.12
N ASP A 134 -15.32 -12.36 3.66
CA ASP A 134 -14.08 -11.67 3.34
C ASP A 134 -14.20 -10.94 1.99
N ASP A 135 -13.73 -9.70 1.91
CA ASP A 135 -13.47 -9.06 0.62
C ASP A 135 -12.11 -9.52 0.10
N VAL A 136 -12.05 -9.92 -1.16
CA VAL A 136 -10.81 -10.30 -1.86
C VAL A 136 -10.52 -9.26 -2.94
N ILE A 137 -9.43 -8.52 -2.79
CA ILE A 137 -9.10 -7.38 -3.64
C ILE A 137 -7.79 -7.63 -4.40
N LYS A 138 -7.86 -7.50 -5.73
CA LYS A 138 -6.73 -7.54 -6.66
C LYS A 138 -7.07 -6.63 -7.83
N LEU A 139 -6.39 -5.48 -7.95
CA LEU A 139 -6.79 -4.43 -8.90
C LEU A 139 -5.74 -4.24 -10.00
N PRO A 140 -6.15 -3.70 -11.17
CA PRO A 140 -5.21 -3.26 -12.21
C PRO A 140 -4.11 -2.34 -11.68
N GLN A 141 -2.97 -2.37 -12.36
CA GLN A 141 -1.86 -1.47 -12.04
C GLN A 141 -2.31 -0.01 -12.08
N GLY A 142 -1.92 0.77 -11.07
CA GLY A 142 -2.27 2.19 -10.92
C GLY A 142 -3.58 2.45 -10.18
N SER A 143 -4.41 1.43 -9.92
CA SER A 143 -5.62 1.55 -9.11
C SER A 143 -5.31 1.54 -7.60
N VAL A 144 -6.08 2.29 -6.82
CA VAL A 144 -5.99 2.32 -5.35
C VAL A 144 -7.28 1.84 -4.70
N TYR A 145 -7.12 1.04 -3.65
CA TYR A 145 -8.19 0.65 -2.74
C TYR A 145 -7.97 1.28 -1.37
N ILE A 146 -8.96 1.99 -0.83
CA ILE A 146 -8.91 2.67 0.47
C ILE A 146 -9.98 2.07 1.38
N TYR A 147 -9.62 1.71 2.61
CA TYR A 147 -10.47 0.97 3.54
C TYR A 147 -10.21 1.38 5.00
N PRO A 148 -11.13 1.10 5.94
CA PRO A 148 -10.90 1.36 7.36
C PRO A 148 -9.72 0.55 7.87
N THR A 149 -8.85 1.14 8.69
CA THR A 149 -7.69 0.44 9.27
C THR A 149 -8.08 -0.64 10.31
N ARG A 150 -9.35 -0.71 10.68
CA ARG A 150 -9.90 -1.60 11.72
C ARG A 150 -10.81 -2.67 11.14
#